data_AF-A0A6N7ZPB5-F1
#
_entry.id   AF-A0A6N7ZPB5-F1
#
_cell.length_a   1.000
_cell.length_b   1.000
_cell.length_c   1.000
_cell.angle_alpha   90.00
_cell.angle_beta   90.00
_cell.angle_gamma   90.00
#
_symmetry.space_group_name_H-M   'P 1'
#
loop_
_entity.id
_entity.type
_entity.pdbx_description
1 polymer ?
#
loop_
_entity_poly.entity_id
_entity_poly.type
_entity_poly.pdbx_seq_one_letter_code
_entity_poly.pdbx_strand_id
1 'polypeptide(L)'
;MKLWHGGRRLHWPVEIRPASADRAQAGPGFYLTNRYERACQYSRGGGTTYIVDFKKDITLSSDVSIPVDEVLRFMDGVSRIPNRKALRKDLEFNIITGDRHKEIIAEHVINLFVNHDACRGKAYVELAEFMTEQGADASIQRISAREEWLVVHNPRVVSNIAPVRAADVNLEERELPLPSEFLADKALTPGM
;
A
#
# COMPACT_ATOMS: atom_id res chain seq x y z
N MET A 1 15.66 -2.47 3.18
CA MET A 1 15.34 -1.08 3.53
C MET A 1 14.47 -1.10 4.76
N LYS A 2 14.54 -0.09 5.63
CA LYS A 2 13.84 -0.07 6.92
C LYS A 2 12.76 1.00 6.94
N LEU A 3 11.59 0.66 7.47
CA LEU A 3 10.54 1.62 7.84
C LEU A 3 9.89 1.18 9.16
N TRP A 4 9.19 2.11 9.81
CA TRP A 4 8.51 1.88 11.07
C TRP A 4 7.07 1.40 10.85
N HIS A 5 6.61 0.52 11.73
CA HIS A 5 5.22 0.11 11.84
C HIS A 5 4.74 0.21 13.29
N GLY A 6 3.54 0.71 13.51
CA GLY A 6 2.88 0.72 14.80
C GLY A 6 1.63 -0.14 14.78
N GLY A 7 1.53 -1.12 15.69
CA GLY A 7 0.36 -1.99 15.70
C GLY A 7 0.37 -3.03 16.79
N ARG A 8 -0.50 -4.03 16.64
CA ARG A 8 -0.61 -5.17 17.57
C ARG A 8 -0.40 -6.47 16.81
N ARG A 9 0.32 -7.41 17.43
CA ARG A 9 0.47 -8.80 16.95
C ARG A 9 0.96 -8.89 15.50
N LEU A 10 1.89 -8.01 15.11
CA LEU A 10 2.58 -8.16 13.83
C LEU A 10 3.57 -9.32 13.98
N HIS A 11 3.44 -10.32 13.12
CA HIS A 11 4.31 -11.49 13.09
C HIS A 11 4.73 -11.79 11.65
N TRP A 12 5.79 -12.58 11.52
CA TRP A 12 6.25 -13.11 10.25
C TRP A 12 5.66 -14.51 10.02
N PRO A 13 5.16 -14.84 8.81
CA PRO A 13 4.99 -13.97 7.64
C PRO A 13 3.89 -12.92 7.83
N VAL A 14 4.02 -11.77 7.16
CA VAL A 14 2.98 -10.72 7.19
C VAL A 14 1.76 -11.21 6.41
N GLU A 15 0.58 -10.99 6.99
CA GLU A 15 -0.70 -11.23 6.33
C GLU A 15 -1.46 -9.91 6.18
N ILE A 16 -2.06 -9.70 5.01
CA ILE A 16 -2.99 -8.57 4.83
C ILE A 16 -4.32 -8.96 5.45
N ARG A 17 -4.75 -8.14 6.40
CA ARG A 17 -6.02 -8.33 7.12
C ARG A 17 -7.02 -7.28 6.69
N PRO A 18 -8.32 -7.61 6.72
CA PRO A 18 -9.37 -6.62 6.46
C PRO A 18 -9.20 -5.39 7.35
N ALA A 19 -9.17 -4.21 6.75
CA ALA A 19 -9.26 -2.97 7.48
C ALA A 19 -10.71 -2.67 7.88
N SER A 20 -10.89 -2.01 9.02
CA SER A 20 -12.13 -1.29 9.31
C SER A 20 -12.24 -0.07 8.38
N ALA A 21 -13.46 0.40 8.12
CA ALA A 21 -13.77 1.54 7.26
C ALA A 21 -12.79 2.73 7.41
N ASP A 22 -12.51 3.14 8.66
CA ASP A 22 -11.70 4.32 8.94
C ASP A 22 -10.18 4.13 8.69
N ARG A 23 -9.73 2.90 8.42
CA ARG A 23 -8.30 2.53 8.32
C ARG A 23 -7.80 2.31 6.89
N ALA A 24 -8.69 2.28 5.90
CA ALA A 24 -8.34 2.02 4.49
C ALA A 24 -8.08 3.29 3.67
N GLN A 25 -7.58 4.36 4.31
CA GLN A 25 -7.53 5.71 3.70
C GLN A 25 -6.58 5.83 2.51
N ALA A 26 -5.57 4.95 2.39
CA ALA A 26 -4.61 4.94 1.29
C ALA A 26 -4.60 3.61 0.52
N GLY A 27 -5.71 2.86 0.59
CA GLY A 27 -5.88 1.59 -0.11
C GLY A 27 -5.52 0.36 0.73
N PRO A 28 -5.56 -0.83 0.10
CA PRO A 28 -5.38 -2.08 0.82
C PRO A 28 -3.92 -2.40 1.04
N GLY A 29 -3.55 -2.76 2.26
CA GLY A 29 -2.20 -3.24 2.52
C GLY A 29 -1.76 -3.10 3.95
N PHE A 30 -0.47 -3.33 4.12
CA PHE A 30 0.27 -3.18 5.36
C PHE A 30 1.03 -1.85 5.35
N TYR A 31 0.73 -0.97 6.30
CA TYR A 31 1.19 0.41 6.28
C TYR A 31 2.50 0.56 7.06
N LEU A 32 3.48 1.19 6.41
CA LEU A 32 4.77 1.55 6.95
C LEU A 32 4.96 3.06 6.88
N THR A 33 5.73 3.64 7.79
CA THR A 33 6.04 5.08 7.83
C THR A 33 7.52 5.30 8.07
N ASN A 34 8.07 6.38 7.53
CA ASN A 34 9.46 6.77 7.80
C ASN A 34 9.61 7.48 9.16
N ARG A 35 8.52 7.72 9.90
CA ARG A 35 8.49 8.46 11.17
C ARG A 35 8.20 7.55 12.35
N TYR A 36 9.14 7.44 13.28
CA TYR A 36 8.97 6.64 14.51
C TYR A 36 7.80 7.14 15.37
N GLU A 37 7.64 8.46 15.51
CA GLU A 37 6.56 9.05 16.31
C GLU A 37 5.18 8.68 15.75
N ARG A 38 5.05 8.60 14.42
CA ARG A 38 3.82 8.15 13.77
C ARG A 38 3.53 6.69 14.12
N ALA A 39 4.53 5.82 14.03
CA ALA A 39 4.37 4.43 14.44
C ALA A 39 3.95 4.31 15.92
N CYS A 40 4.54 5.10 16.82
CA CYS A 40 4.15 5.12 18.23
C CYS A 40 2.67 5.49 18.45
N GLN A 41 2.12 6.39 17.62
CA GLN A 41 0.70 6.76 17.71
C GLN A 41 -0.22 5.57 17.39
N TYR A 42 0.18 4.70 16.46
CA TYR A 42 -0.56 3.50 16.10
C TYR A 42 -0.29 2.29 17.03
N SER A 43 0.76 2.33 17.84
CA SER A 43 1.08 1.28 18.83
C SER A 43 0.47 1.52 20.23
N ARG A 44 -0.52 2.41 20.38
CA ARG A 44 -1.12 2.76 21.67
C ARG A 44 -1.92 1.62 22.32
N GLY A 45 -2.05 1.67 23.65
CA GLY A 45 -2.87 0.75 24.44
C GLY A 45 -2.32 -0.69 24.53
N GLY A 46 -1.01 -0.86 24.64
CA GLY A 46 -0.35 -2.17 24.65
C GLY A 46 0.00 -2.72 23.27
N GLY A 47 0.10 -1.85 22.25
CA GLY A 47 0.72 -2.19 20.98
C GLY A 47 2.24 -2.12 21.06
N THR A 48 2.86 -2.46 19.95
CA THR A 48 4.33 -2.51 19.79
C THR A 48 4.70 -1.72 18.55
N THR A 49 5.84 -1.03 18.62
CA THR A 49 6.47 -0.43 17.44
C THR A 49 7.46 -1.44 16.88
N TYR A 50 7.47 -1.59 15.58
CA TYR A 50 8.32 -2.52 14.86
C TYR A 50 9.16 -1.76 13.85
N ILE A 51 10.40 -2.19 13.70
CA ILE A 51 11.19 -1.88 12.51
C ILE A 51 10.96 -3.01 11.51
N VAL A 52 10.68 -2.65 10.26
CA VAL A 52 10.35 -3.60 9.20
C VAL A 52 11.36 -3.44 8.09
N ASP A 53 12.04 -4.54 7.77
CA ASP A 53 12.92 -4.62 6.62
C ASP A 53 12.13 -5.14 5.42
N PHE A 54 12.25 -4.46 4.29
CA PHE A 54 11.71 -4.93 3.00
C PHE A 54 12.76 -4.84 1.90
N LYS A 55 12.50 -5.64 0.86
CA LYS A 55 13.25 -5.70 -0.38
C LYS A 55 13.37 -4.32 -1.02
N LYS A 56 14.52 -4.04 -1.64
CA LYS A 56 14.70 -2.79 -2.39
C LYS A 56 14.05 -2.90 -3.77
N ASP A 57 14.02 -4.09 -4.33
CA ASP A 57 13.45 -4.48 -5.62
C ASP A 57 11.92 -4.68 -5.54
N ILE A 58 11.19 -3.64 -5.13
CA ILE A 58 9.72 -3.62 -5.22
C ILE A 58 9.25 -2.74 -6.39
N THR A 59 8.08 -3.07 -6.93
CA THR A 59 7.39 -2.34 -8.00
C THR A 59 6.23 -1.53 -7.41
N LEU A 60 6.16 -0.23 -7.73
CA LEU A 60 5.10 0.63 -7.23
C LEU A 60 3.85 0.54 -8.10
N SER A 61 2.67 0.70 -7.49
CA SER A 61 1.40 0.74 -8.22
C SER A 61 1.28 1.93 -9.18
N SER A 62 2.08 2.98 -9.02
CA SER A 62 2.21 4.08 -9.98
C SER A 62 2.89 3.66 -11.29
N ASP A 63 3.67 2.58 -11.26
CA ASP A 63 4.50 2.11 -12.38
C ASP A 63 3.87 0.90 -13.11
N VAL A 64 2.72 0.43 -12.63
CA VAL A 64 2.01 -0.74 -13.17
C VAL A 64 0.78 -0.28 -13.95
N SER A 65 0.68 -0.70 -15.19
CA SER A 65 -0.50 -0.52 -16.05
C SER A 65 -1.31 -1.82 -16.10
N ILE A 66 -2.61 -1.75 -15.83
CA ILE A 66 -3.52 -2.89 -15.77
C ILE A 66 -4.53 -2.78 -16.91
N PRO A 67 -4.74 -3.82 -17.73
CA PRO A 67 -5.83 -3.84 -18.70
C PRO A 67 -7.18 -3.61 -18.01
N VAL A 68 -7.96 -2.68 -18.53
CA VAL A 68 -9.30 -2.35 -18.01
C VAL A 68 -10.17 -3.60 -17.86
N ASP A 69 -10.14 -4.48 -18.86
CA ASP A 69 -10.93 -5.70 -18.85
C ASP A 69 -10.55 -6.63 -17.68
N GLU A 70 -9.29 -6.63 -17.25
CA GLU A 70 -8.87 -7.37 -16.05
C GLU A 70 -9.45 -6.75 -14.78
N VAL A 71 -9.46 -5.41 -14.68
CA VAL A 71 -10.10 -4.71 -13.54
C VAL A 71 -11.59 -5.03 -13.47
N LEU A 72 -12.27 -5.02 -14.62
CA LEU A 72 -13.70 -5.35 -14.70
C LEU A 72 -13.96 -6.82 -14.34
N ARG A 73 -13.14 -7.74 -14.85
CA ARG A 73 -13.21 -9.18 -14.48
C ARG A 73 -13.00 -9.39 -13.00
N PHE A 74 -12.00 -8.74 -12.40
CA PHE A 74 -11.77 -8.76 -10.97
C PHE A 74 -13.00 -8.27 -10.20
N MET A 75 -13.56 -7.11 -10.56
CA MET A 75 -14.74 -6.55 -9.90
C MET A 75 -15.96 -7.49 -9.92
N ASP A 76 -16.12 -8.26 -11.00
CA ASP A 76 -17.17 -9.25 -11.14
C ASP A 76 -16.90 -10.53 -10.34
N GLY A 77 -15.62 -10.90 -10.17
CA GLY A 77 -15.18 -12.05 -9.36
C GLY A 77 -15.27 -11.85 -7.85
N VAL A 78 -15.12 -10.61 -7.36
CA VAL A 78 -15.25 -10.30 -5.92
C VAL A 78 -16.69 -10.51 -5.47
N SER A 79 -16.93 -11.22 -4.36
CA SER A 79 -18.30 -11.55 -3.93
C SER A 79 -19.09 -10.34 -3.43
N ARG A 80 -18.43 -9.34 -2.83
CA ARG A 80 -19.09 -8.12 -2.30
C ARG A 80 -18.16 -6.91 -2.35
N ILE A 81 -18.48 -5.98 -3.24
CA ILE A 81 -17.86 -4.64 -3.30
C ILE A 81 -18.93 -3.60 -2.93
N PRO A 82 -18.78 -2.84 -1.82
CA PRO A 82 -19.63 -1.70 -1.53
C PRO A 82 -19.60 -0.69 -2.69
N ASN A 83 -20.73 -0.06 -3.01
CA ASN A 83 -20.82 0.97 -4.06
C ASN A 83 -20.33 0.52 -5.46
N ARG A 84 -20.29 -0.79 -5.75
CA ARG A 84 -19.82 -1.37 -7.03
C ARG A 84 -20.35 -0.65 -8.26
N LYS A 85 -21.65 -0.30 -8.28
CA LYS A 85 -22.27 0.35 -9.45
C LYS A 85 -21.68 1.74 -9.69
N ALA A 86 -21.46 2.53 -8.64
CA ALA A 86 -20.86 3.86 -8.74
C ALA A 86 -19.39 3.76 -9.14
N LEU A 87 -18.64 2.87 -8.51
CA LEU A 87 -17.25 2.56 -8.85
C LEU A 87 -17.09 2.15 -10.32
N ARG A 88 -17.93 1.22 -10.81
CA ARG A 88 -17.88 0.75 -12.20
C ARG A 88 -18.16 1.88 -13.18
N LYS A 89 -19.18 2.69 -12.91
CA LYS A 89 -19.52 3.85 -13.75
C LYS A 89 -18.37 4.85 -13.83
N ASP A 90 -17.69 5.10 -12.72
CA ASP A 90 -16.56 6.02 -12.66
C ASP A 90 -15.33 5.47 -13.39
N LEU A 91 -15.05 4.17 -13.22
CA LEU A 91 -14.02 3.47 -13.99
C LEU A 91 -14.31 3.61 -15.49
N GLU A 92 -15.52 3.25 -15.94
CA GLU A 92 -15.96 3.38 -17.33
C GLU A 92 -15.88 4.83 -17.84
N PHE A 93 -16.25 5.83 -17.03
CA PHE A 93 -16.17 7.24 -17.41
C PHE A 93 -14.73 7.72 -17.62
N ASN A 94 -13.80 7.34 -16.73
CA ASN A 94 -12.38 7.67 -16.86
C ASN A 94 -11.75 7.00 -18.11
N ILE A 95 -12.26 5.82 -18.51
CA ILE A 95 -11.85 5.12 -19.73
C ILE A 95 -12.41 5.78 -20.99
N ILE A 96 -13.66 6.27 -20.94
CA ILE A 96 -14.36 6.84 -22.10
C ILE A 96 -13.88 8.25 -22.44
N THR A 97 -13.49 9.04 -21.43
CA THR A 97 -13.12 10.46 -21.60
C THR A 97 -11.63 10.70 -21.84
N GLY A 98 -10.77 9.73 -21.52
CA GLY A 98 -9.33 9.73 -21.80
C GLY A 98 -8.96 8.73 -22.89
N ASP A 99 -8.85 9.20 -24.13
CA ASP A 99 -8.11 8.58 -25.25
C ASP A 99 -8.08 7.03 -25.33
N ARG A 100 -9.23 6.34 -25.34
CA ARG A 100 -9.37 4.87 -25.58
C ARG A 100 -8.34 4.00 -24.85
N HIS A 101 -7.86 4.39 -23.67
CA HIS A 101 -6.80 3.65 -23.02
C HIS A 101 -7.38 2.29 -22.59
N LYS A 102 -6.84 1.22 -23.16
CA LYS A 102 -7.18 -0.17 -22.79
C LYS A 102 -6.65 -0.55 -21.42
N GLU A 103 -5.89 0.34 -20.80
CA GLU A 103 -5.20 0.12 -19.55
C GLU A 103 -5.36 1.32 -18.62
N ILE A 104 -5.21 1.06 -17.33
CA ILE A 104 -5.29 2.04 -16.25
C ILE A 104 -4.12 1.80 -15.28
N ILE A 105 -3.51 2.88 -14.78
CA ILE A 105 -2.47 2.77 -13.76
C ILE A 105 -3.06 2.15 -12.48
N ALA A 106 -2.36 1.18 -11.89
CA ALA A 106 -2.84 0.43 -10.74
C ALA A 106 -3.17 1.33 -9.54
N GLU A 107 -2.39 2.38 -9.31
CA GLU A 107 -2.66 3.40 -8.29
C GLU A 107 -4.03 4.08 -8.49
N HIS A 108 -4.44 4.36 -9.72
CA HIS A 108 -5.76 4.93 -9.99
C HIS A 108 -6.90 3.94 -9.65
N VAL A 109 -6.70 2.64 -9.88
CA VAL A 109 -7.66 1.62 -9.46
C VAL A 109 -7.80 1.63 -7.93
N ILE A 110 -6.70 1.67 -7.20
CA ILE A 110 -6.71 1.77 -5.73
C ILE A 110 -7.48 3.02 -5.28
N ASN A 111 -7.18 4.17 -5.87
CA ASN A 111 -7.82 5.44 -5.54
C ASN A 111 -9.33 5.40 -5.81
N LEU A 112 -9.76 4.81 -6.93
CA LEU A 112 -11.18 4.61 -7.21
C LEU A 112 -11.85 3.74 -6.13
N PHE A 113 -11.22 2.63 -5.73
CA PHE A 113 -11.76 1.78 -4.67
C PHE A 113 -11.84 2.48 -3.31
N VAL A 114 -10.87 3.34 -2.97
CA VAL A 114 -10.89 4.14 -1.74
C VAL A 114 -11.97 5.21 -1.79
N ASN A 115 -12.01 6.00 -2.86
CA ASN A 115 -12.95 7.12 -3.03
C ASN A 115 -14.42 6.69 -3.04
N HIS A 116 -14.68 5.47 -3.50
CA HIS A 116 -16.03 4.89 -3.50
C HIS A 116 -16.32 4.05 -2.25
N ASP A 117 -15.49 4.09 -1.20
CA ASP A 117 -15.66 3.27 0.01
C ASP A 117 -15.78 1.76 -0.29
N ALA A 118 -15.20 1.32 -1.41
CA ALA A 118 -15.30 -0.03 -1.95
C ALA A 118 -14.20 -0.97 -1.42
N CYS A 119 -13.19 -0.41 -0.73
CA CYS A 119 -12.05 -1.15 -0.17
C CYS A 119 -12.25 -1.54 1.30
N ARG A 120 -13.20 -2.44 1.60
CA ARG A 120 -13.51 -2.86 2.98
C ARG A 120 -13.79 -4.36 3.08
N GLY A 121 -13.54 -4.95 4.26
CA GLY A 121 -13.84 -6.36 4.50
C GLY A 121 -13.05 -7.29 3.57
N LYS A 122 -13.73 -8.25 2.92
CA LYS A 122 -13.09 -9.21 2.00
C LYS A 122 -12.49 -8.54 0.76
N ALA A 123 -13.18 -7.52 0.22
CA ALA A 123 -12.71 -6.77 -0.96
C ALA A 123 -11.37 -6.06 -0.70
N TYR A 124 -11.07 -5.70 0.55
CA TYR A 124 -9.77 -5.13 0.92
C TYR A 124 -8.63 -6.13 0.67
N VAL A 125 -8.80 -7.37 1.11
CA VAL A 125 -7.78 -8.42 0.97
C VAL A 125 -7.65 -8.81 -0.50
N GLU A 126 -8.78 -9.07 -1.17
CA GLU A 126 -8.81 -9.46 -2.58
C GLU A 126 -8.23 -8.36 -3.49
N LEU A 127 -8.41 -7.08 -3.15
CA LEU A 127 -7.80 -5.99 -3.93
C LEU A 127 -6.27 -5.96 -3.76
N ALA A 128 -5.73 -6.21 -2.56
CA ALA A 128 -4.27 -6.31 -2.39
C ALA A 128 -3.68 -7.53 -3.13
N GLU A 129 -4.39 -8.65 -3.10
CA GLU A 129 -4.01 -9.85 -3.86
C GLU A 129 -4.02 -9.56 -5.37
N PHE A 130 -5.09 -8.93 -5.88
CA PHE A 130 -5.17 -8.51 -7.27
C PHE A 130 -4.03 -7.56 -7.67
N MET A 131 -3.71 -6.55 -6.84
CA MET A 131 -2.56 -5.67 -7.10
C MET A 131 -1.25 -6.46 -7.20
N THR A 132 -1.04 -7.42 -6.29
CA THR A 132 0.13 -8.29 -6.30
C THR A 132 0.19 -9.15 -7.57
N GLU A 133 -0.94 -9.69 -8.02
CA GLU A 133 -1.05 -10.47 -9.26
C GLU A 133 -0.75 -9.64 -10.51
N GLN A 134 -1.12 -8.36 -10.51
CA GLN A 134 -0.76 -7.42 -11.57
C GLN A 134 0.70 -6.93 -11.49
N GLY A 135 1.46 -7.37 -10.49
CA GLY A 135 2.87 -7.03 -10.32
C GLY A 135 3.14 -5.76 -9.50
N ALA A 136 2.13 -5.18 -8.84
CA ALA A 136 2.30 -4.05 -7.93
C ALA A 136 2.54 -4.55 -6.49
N ASP A 137 3.70 -4.22 -5.93
CA ASP A 137 4.07 -4.64 -4.57
C ASP A 137 3.60 -3.66 -3.49
N ALA A 138 3.57 -2.37 -3.81
CA ALA A 138 3.23 -1.32 -2.85
C ALA A 138 2.75 -0.03 -3.53
N SER A 139 2.18 0.89 -2.73
CA SER A 139 1.93 2.29 -3.10
C SER A 139 2.59 3.24 -2.12
N ILE A 140 2.87 4.47 -2.56
CA ILE A 140 3.38 5.55 -1.71
C ILE A 140 2.28 6.58 -1.48
N GLN A 141 1.94 6.80 -0.21
CA GLN A 141 1.06 7.89 0.18
C GLN A 141 1.89 9.01 0.81
N ARG A 142 1.93 10.17 0.16
CA ARG A 142 2.53 11.36 0.74
C ARG A 142 1.61 11.98 1.80
N ILE A 143 2.13 12.20 3.00
CA ILE A 143 1.41 12.77 4.14
C ILE A 143 1.84 14.22 4.39
N SER A 144 3.14 14.48 4.27
CA SER A 144 3.72 15.82 4.34
C SER A 144 5.03 15.87 3.56
N ALA A 145 5.70 17.04 3.54
CA ALA A 145 7.03 17.16 2.94
C ALA A 145 8.12 16.30 3.63
N ARG A 146 7.86 15.78 4.84
CA ARG A 146 8.81 14.98 5.62
C ARG A 146 8.26 13.62 6.04
N GLU A 147 7.08 13.26 5.55
CA GLU A 147 6.43 12.00 5.90
C GLU A 147 5.73 11.38 4.69
N GLU A 148 6.07 10.13 4.44
CA GLU A 148 5.44 9.27 3.47
C GLU A 148 5.12 7.93 4.11
N TRP A 149 4.00 7.35 3.68
CA TRP A 149 3.65 5.99 4.02
C TRP A 149 3.89 5.09 2.82
N LEU A 150 4.46 3.92 3.08
CA LEU A 150 4.51 2.83 2.12
C LEU A 150 3.41 1.83 2.47
N VAL A 151 2.45 1.65 1.58
CA VAL A 151 1.36 0.69 1.73
C VAL A 151 1.70 -0.56 0.95
N VAL A 152 2.11 -1.61 1.67
CA VAL A 152 2.57 -2.87 1.06
C VAL A 152 1.37 -3.76 0.72
N HIS A 153 1.17 -4.01 -0.58
CA HIS A 153 0.16 -4.93 -1.12
C HIS A 153 0.66 -6.37 -1.19
N ASN A 154 1.96 -6.56 -1.43
CA ASN A 154 2.60 -7.87 -1.52
C ASN A 154 3.45 -8.15 -0.26
N PRO A 155 2.97 -8.94 0.71
CA PRO A 155 3.72 -9.22 1.94
C PRO A 155 5.06 -9.93 1.72
N ARG A 156 5.26 -10.57 0.56
CA ARG A 156 6.50 -11.31 0.23
C ARG A 156 7.70 -10.40 0.01
N VAL A 157 7.48 -9.08 -0.07
CA VAL A 157 8.57 -8.10 -0.15
C VAL A 157 9.11 -7.73 1.22
N VAL A 158 8.37 -8.00 2.30
CA VAL A 158 8.91 -7.89 3.65
C VAL A 158 9.92 -9.04 3.85
N SER A 159 11.02 -8.74 4.53
CA SER A 159 12.15 -9.66 4.73
C SER A 159 12.44 -9.91 6.20
N ASN A 160 12.14 -8.94 7.06
CA ASN A 160 12.28 -9.08 8.51
C ASN A 160 11.34 -8.11 9.24
N ILE A 161 10.93 -8.49 10.45
CA ILE A 161 10.15 -7.66 11.37
C ILE A 161 10.77 -7.84 12.75
N ALA A 162 11.20 -6.73 13.36
CA ALA A 162 11.71 -6.76 14.72
C ALA A 162 10.90 -5.80 15.61
N PRO A 163 10.35 -6.26 16.75
CA PRO A 163 9.78 -5.37 17.74
C PRO A 163 10.89 -4.53 18.36
N VAL A 164 10.64 -3.24 18.57
CA VAL A 164 11.62 -2.30 19.13
C VAL A 164 11.06 -1.67 20.39
N ARG A 165 11.87 -1.63 21.46
CA ARG A 165 11.52 -0.91 22.67
C ARG A 165 11.90 0.55 22.50
N ALA A 166 11.09 1.44 23.08
CA ALA A 166 11.33 2.88 22.96
C ALA A 166 12.69 3.34 23.49
N ALA A 167 13.25 2.62 24.47
CA ALA A 167 14.58 2.90 25.03
C ALA A 167 15.73 2.54 24.08
N ASP A 168 15.49 1.70 23.09
CA ASP A 168 16.51 1.17 22.17
C ASP A 168 16.58 1.98 20.86
N VAL A 169 15.73 3.01 20.69
CA VAL A 169 15.66 3.81 19.46
C VAL A 169 16.56 5.03 19.56
N ASN A 170 17.61 5.05 18.73
CA ASN A 170 18.49 6.21 18.63
C ASN A 170 17.77 7.40 17.99
N LEU A 171 18.19 8.63 18.32
CA LEU A 171 17.59 9.85 17.77
C LEU A 171 17.62 9.89 16.24
N GLU A 172 18.72 9.41 15.64
CA GLU A 172 18.92 9.35 14.19
C GLU A 172 17.99 8.34 13.49
N GLU A 173 17.53 7.32 14.20
CA GLU A 173 16.64 6.29 13.65
C GLU A 173 15.16 6.68 13.73
N ARG A 174 14.84 7.79 14.41
CA ARG A 174 13.45 8.28 14.52
C ARG A 174 12.90 8.81 13.21
N GLU A 175 13.78 9.34 12.36
CA GLU A 175 13.45 9.85 11.04
C GLU A 175 14.26 9.07 10.00
N LEU A 176 13.62 8.06 9.41
CA LEU A 176 14.19 7.33 8.28
C LEU A 176 13.99 8.15 7.00
N PRO A 177 14.83 7.97 5.97
CA PRO A 177 14.63 8.62 4.68
C PRO A 177 13.28 8.25 4.04
N LEU A 178 12.83 9.07 3.10
CA LEU A 178 11.52 8.87 2.47
C LEU A 178 11.53 7.57 1.63
N PRO A 179 10.45 6.76 1.65
CA PRO A 179 10.28 5.64 0.72
C PRO A 179 10.57 6.02 -0.74
N SER A 180 10.10 7.19 -1.19
CA SER A 180 10.34 7.65 -2.56
C SER A 180 11.82 7.90 -2.87
N GLU A 181 12.59 8.47 -1.94
CA GLU A 181 14.03 8.71 -2.10
C GLU A 181 14.80 7.40 -2.31
N PHE A 182 14.42 6.35 -1.57
CA PHE A 182 15.09 5.06 -1.69
C PHE A 182 14.70 4.27 -2.95
N LEU A 183 13.47 4.47 -3.43
CA LEU A 183 12.95 3.72 -4.58
C LEU A 183 13.30 4.42 -5.90
N ALA A 184 13.50 5.74 -5.89
CA ALA A 184 13.93 6.52 -7.05
C ALA A 184 15.38 6.24 -7.49
N ASP A 185 16.26 5.79 -6.58
CA ASP A 185 17.67 5.46 -6.89
C ASP A 185 17.84 4.37 -7.97
N LYS A 186 16.76 3.65 -8.33
CA LYS A 186 16.73 2.68 -9.43
C LYS A 186 16.67 3.31 -10.83
N ALA A 187 16.18 4.54 -10.97
CA ALA A 187 16.01 5.17 -12.28
C ALA A 187 17.34 5.68 -12.90
N LEU A 188 18.43 5.67 -12.12
CA LEU A 188 19.73 6.23 -12.51
C LEU A 188 20.84 5.20 -12.76
N THR A 189 20.52 3.90 -12.79
CA THR A 189 21.46 2.89 -13.30
C THR A 189 20.99 2.38 -14.67
N PRO A 190 21.33 3.05 -15.79
CA PRO A 190 21.34 2.38 -17.07
C PRO A 190 22.35 1.24 -16.98
N GLY A 191 21.97 0.06 -17.47
CA GLY A 191 22.75 -1.17 -17.34
C GLY A 191 24.24 -1.00 -17.66
N MET A 192 25.06 -1.54 -16.76
CA MET A 192 26.37 -2.07 -17.13
C MET A 192 26.22 -3.53 -17.54
#